data_AF-A0AAV6CPC4-F1
#
_entry.id   AF-A0AAV6CPC4-F1
#
_cell.length_a   1.000
_cell.length_b   1.000
_cell.length_c   1.000
_cell.angle_alpha   90.00
_cell.angle_beta   90.00
_cell.angle_gamma   90.00
#
_symmetry.space_group_name_H-M   'P 1'
#
loop_
_entity.id
_entity.type
_entity.pdbx_description
1 polymer ?
#
loop_
_entity_poly.entity_id
_entity_poly.type
_entity_poly.pdbx_seq_one_letter_code
_entity_poly.pdbx_strand_id
1 'polypeptide(L)' 'MARPVEVAWLGNLKVEARIGPHRLLVDEPVDGGGEDSGPTPSETLLAALGA' A
#
# COMPACT_ATOMS: atom_id res chain seq x y z
N MET A 1 -5.80 7.03 20.92
CA MET A 1 -5.67 5.59 20.61
C MET A 1 -5.32 5.44 19.14
N ALA A 2 -4.40 4.56 18.79
CA ALA A 2 -4.10 4.26 17.39
C ALA A 2 -5.33 3.61 16.72
N ARG A 3 -5.63 4.00 15.47
CA ARG A 3 -6.66 3.33 14.67
C ARG A 3 -6.11 1.97 14.22
N PRO A 4 -6.93 0.90 14.15
CA PRO A 4 -6.49 -0.34 13.55
C PRO A 4 -6.11 -0.11 12.09
N VAL A 5 -5.07 -0.79 11.65
CA VAL A 5 -4.64 -0.86 10.25
C VAL A 5 -4.93 -2.27 9.78
N GLU A 6 -5.86 -2.41 8.84
CA GLU A 6 -6.19 -3.68 8.22
C GLU A 6 -5.57 -3.74 6.84
N VAL A 7 -4.84 -4.82 6.54
CA VAL A 7 -4.20 -5.02 5.23
C VAL A 7 -4.82 -6.25 4.58
N ALA A 8 -5.31 -6.08 3.36
CA ALA A 8 -5.89 -7.15 2.55
C ALA A 8 -5.09 -7.34 1.26
N TRP A 9 -4.72 -8.58 0.97
CA TRP A 9 -4.17 -8.94 -0.33
C TRP A 9 -5.27 -8.95 -1.39
N LEU A 10 -5.00 -8.32 -2.53
CA LEU A 10 -5.98 -8.17 -3.63
C LEU A 10 -5.66 -9.04 -4.86
N GLY A 11 -4.54 -9.76 -4.85
CA GLY A 11 -4.04 -10.48 -6.02
C GLY A 11 -2.65 -10.00 -6.42
N ASN A 12 -1.85 -10.89 -7.02
CA ASN A 12 -0.48 -10.60 -7.43
C ASN A 12 0.36 -9.95 -6.29
N LEU A 13 1.01 -8.81 -6.54
CA LEU A 13 1.79 -8.04 -5.56
C LEU A 13 1.02 -6.85 -4.97
N LYS A 14 -0.31 -6.86 -5.10
CA LYS A 14 -1.19 -5.76 -4.73
C LYS A 14 -1.84 -5.97 -3.37
N VAL A 15 -1.87 -4.92 -2.55
CA VAL A 15 -2.56 -4.88 -1.26
C VAL A 15 -3.35 -3.59 -1.06
N GLU A 16 -4.45 -3.66 -0.32
CA GLU A 16 -5.15 -2.48 0.20
C GLU A 16 -5.00 -2.40 1.71
N ALA A 17 -4.45 -1.28 2.19
CA ALA A 17 -4.45 -0.91 3.60
C ALA A 17 -5.65 -0.02 3.92
N ARG A 18 -6.39 -0.34 5.00
CA ARG A 18 -7.55 0.42 5.47
C ARG A 18 -7.26 1.00 6.85
N ILE A 19 -7.38 2.32 6.98
CA ILE A 19 -7.27 3.07 8.24
C ILE A 19 -8.54 3.90 8.42
N GLY A 20 -9.57 3.32 9.05
CA GLY A 20 -10.86 3.97 9.15
C GLY A 20 -11.52 4.20 7.78
N PRO A 21 -11.86 5.44 7.37
CA PRO A 21 -12.42 5.70 6.05
C PRO A 21 -11.36 5.75 4.93
N HIS A 22 -10.07 5.77 5.28
CA HIS A 22 -8.98 5.89 4.31
C HIS A 22 -8.61 4.53 3.74
N ARG A 23 -8.38 4.49 2.43
CA ARG A 23 -7.88 3.33 1.70
C ARG A 23 -6.59 3.73 1.00
N LEU A 24 -5.58 2.89 1.09
CA LEU A 24 -4.32 3.03 0.38
C LEU A 24 -4.07 1.77 -0.42
N LEU A 25 -3.97 1.92 -1.74
CA LEU A 25 -3.55 0.84 -2.64
C LEU A 25 -2.03 0.88 -2.75
N VAL A 26 -1.40 -0.28 -2.58
CA VAL A 26 0.06 -0.46 -2.67
C VAL A 26 0.31 -1.62 -3.64
N ASP A 27 1.25 -1.44 -4.55
CA ASP A 27 1.56 -2.39 -5.62
C ASP A 27 3.01 -2.24 -6.05
N GLU A 28 3.61 -3.31 -6.54
CA GLU A 28 4.95 -3.25 -7.14
C GLU A 28 4.86 -2.79 -8.61
N PRO A 29 5.93 -2.21 -9.17
CA PRO A 29 5.96 -1.87 -10.59
C PRO A 29 5.97 -3.14 -11.45
N VAL A 30 5.69 -2.98 -12.74
CA VAL A 30 5.60 -4.10 -13.70
C VAL A 30 6.92 -4.88 -13.80
N ASP A 31 8.07 -4.20 -13.77
CA ASP A 31 9.39 -4.83 -13.80
C ASP A 31 9.73 -5.57 -12.49
N GLY A 32 9.07 -5.22 -11.39
CA GLY A 32 9.07 -5.94 -10.11
C GLY A 32 8.03 -7.08 -10.04
N GLY A 33 7.22 -7.28 -11.08
CA GLY A 33 6.19 -8.32 -11.16
C GLY A 33 4.81 -7.89 -10.65
N GLY A 34 4.61 -6.62 -10.29
CA GLY A 34 3.31 -6.07 -9.92
C GLY A 34 2.56 -5.50 -11.13
N GLU A 35 1.54 -4.67 -10.86
CA GLU A 35 0.72 -4.03 -11.90
C GLU A 35 0.91 -2.51 -11.96
N ASP A 36 1.82 -1.95 -11.16
CA ASP A 36 2.10 -0.50 -11.10
C ASP A 36 0.83 0.35 -10.83
N SER A 37 -0.10 -0.21 -10.04
CA SER A 37 -1.40 0.43 -9.77
C SER A 37 -1.43 1.32 -8.52
N GLY A 38 -0.33 1.39 -7.80
CA GLY A 38 -0.11 2.21 -6.61
C GLY A 38 1.39 2.33 -6.30
N PRO A 39 1.78 3.17 -5.35
CA PRO A 39 3.17 3.22 -4.90
C PRO A 39 3.61 1.88 -4.32
N THR A 40 4.90 1.59 -4.40
CA THR A 40 5.49 0.43 -3.73
C THR A 40 5.37 0.53 -2.21
N PRO A 41 5.50 -0.60 -1.48
CA PRO A 41 5.56 -0.56 -0.02
C PRO A 41 6.69 0.35 0.50
N SER A 42 7.83 0.34 -0.17
CA SER A 42 9.00 1.15 0.19
C SER A 42 8.76 2.64 -0.03
N GLU A 43 8.20 3.04 -1.17
CA GLU A 43 7.83 4.44 -1.44
C GLU A 43 6.76 4.92 -0.46
N THR A 44 5.78 4.09 -0.15
CA THR A 44 4.75 4.37 0.85
C THR A 44 5.35 4.64 2.23
N LEU A 45 6.32 3.82 2.66
CA LEU A 45 7.02 4.00 3.93
C LEU A 45 7.81 5.32 3.94
N LEU A 46 8.55 5.62 2.88
CA LEU A 46 9.32 6.86 2.78
C LEU A 46 8.42 8.10 2.77
N ALA A 47 7.29 8.05 2.08
CA ALA A 47 6.29 9.12 2.11
C ALA A 47 5.73 9.33 3.52
N ALA A 48 5.45 8.25 4.26
CA ALA A 48 4.99 8.33 5.64
C ALA A 48 6.03 8.92 6.61
N LEU A 49 7.32 8.65 6.38
CA LEU A 49 8.41 9.23 7.17
C LEU A 49 8.66 10.72 6.86
N GLY A 50 8.36 11.17 5.64
CA GLY A 50 8.57 12.54 5.21
C GLY A 50 7.44 13.53 5.53
N ALA A 51 6.28 13.04 5.97
CA ALA A 51 5.10 13.84 6.31
C ALA A 51 5.14 14.36 7.76
#